data_AF-A0A9W5K6H8-F1
#
_entry.id   AF-A0A9W5K6H8-F1
#
_cell.length_a   1.000
_cell.length_b   1.000
_cell.length_c   1.000
_cell.angle_alpha   90.00
_cell.angle_beta   90.00
_cell.angle_gamma   90.00
#
_symmetry.space_group_name_H-M   'P 1'
#
loop_
_entity.id
_entity.type
_entity.pdbx_description
1 polymer ?
#
loop_
_entity_poly.entity_id
_entity_poly.type
_entity_poly.pdbx_seq_one_letter_code
_entity_poly.pdbx_strand_id
1 'polypeptide(L)' 'MACNIDHSIEDVMNKLESQKNFLPEGIFKELKNFLQGTHSQKLLNDVFHLLKKYDLVSEEERETRNAQLLYILN' A
#
# COMPACT_ATOMS: atom_id res chain seq x y z
N MET A 1 -0.68 -12.32 6.44
CA MET A 1 -1.09 -13.62 5.86
C MET A 1 -0.08 -14.01 4.79
N ALA A 2 0.25 -15.30 4.66
CA ALA A 2 1.12 -15.77 3.58
C ALA A 2 0.49 -15.43 2.22
N CYS A 3 1.14 -14.55 1.47
CA CYS A 3 0.81 -14.34 0.06
C CYS A 3 1.41 -15.52 -0.71
N ASN A 4 0.61 -16.25 -1.47
CA ASN A 4 1.10 -17.36 -2.31
C ASN A 4 1.69 -16.88 -3.64
N ILE A 5 1.66 -15.57 -3.88
CA ILE A 5 2.16 -14.91 -5.09
C ILE A 5 3.00 -13.73 -4.60
N ASP A 6 4.26 -13.69 -5.01
CA ASP A 6 5.13 -12.53 -4.79
C ASP A 6 4.62 -11.36 -5.64
N HIS A 7 4.13 -10.31 -5.00
CA HIS A 7 3.65 -9.12 -5.69
C HIS A 7 4.83 -8.28 -6.17
N SER A 8 4.88 -8.02 -7.48
CA SER A 8 5.90 -7.15 -8.05
C SER A 8 5.61 -5.68 -7.72
N ILE A 9 6.63 -4.82 -7.79
CA ILE A 9 6.45 -3.37 -7.61
C ILE A 9 5.34 -2.82 -8.53
N GLU A 10 5.25 -3.33 -9.75
CA GLU A 10 4.20 -2.99 -10.71
C GLU A 10 2.79 -3.34 -10.20
N ASP A 11 2.60 -4.50 -9.56
CA ASP A 11 1.31 -4.87 -8.97
C ASP A 11 0.92 -3.92 -7.85
N VAL A 12 1.88 -3.58 -6.99
CA VAL A 12 1.67 -2.64 -5.88
C VAL A 12 1.37 -1.24 -6.40
N MET A 13 2.10 -0.77 -7.42
CA MET A 13 1.86 0.52 -8.07
C MET A 13 0.50 0.59 -8.75
N ASN A 14 0.13 -0.41 -9.56
CA ASN A 14 -1.20 -0.50 -10.16
C ASN A 14 -2.29 -0.47 -9.08
N LYS A 15 -2.06 -1.17 -7.96
CA LYS A 15 -2.99 -1.15 -6.83
C LYS A 15 -3.09 0.22 -6.18
N LEU A 16 -1.95 0.87 -5.92
CA LEU A 16 -1.88 2.22 -5.37
C LEU A 16 -2.62 3.23 -6.26
N GLU A 17 -2.42 3.18 -7.57
CA GLU A 17 -3.10 4.07 -8.52
C GLU A 17 -4.61 3.81 -8.57
N SER A 18 -5.05 2.55 -8.50
CA SER A 18 -6.48 2.22 -8.41
C SER A 18 -7.16 2.80 -7.16
N GLN A 19 -6.38 2.95 -6.08
CA GLN A 19 -6.87 3.44 -4.79
C GLN A 19 -6.59 4.94 -4.57
N LYS A 20 -5.97 5.64 -5.54
CA LYS A 20 -5.59 7.06 -5.43
C LYS A 20 -6.77 7.96 -5.04
N ASN A 21 -7.98 7.65 -5.49
CA ASN A 21 -9.18 8.44 -5.18
C ASN A 21 -9.69 8.25 -3.74
N PHE A 22 -9.29 7.15 -3.09
CA PHE A 22 -9.66 6.83 -1.71
C PHE A 22 -8.52 7.09 -0.72
N LEU A 23 -7.26 7.06 -1.17
CA LEU A 23 -6.11 7.37 -0.34
C LEU A 23 -5.88 8.88 -0.20
N PRO A 24 -5.38 9.33 0.97
CA PRO A 24 -4.87 10.67 1.13
C PRO A 24 -3.70 10.94 0.17
N GLU A 25 -3.70 12.12 -0.47
CA GLU A 25 -2.67 12.48 -1.47
C GLU A 25 -1.24 12.44 -0.90
N GLY A 26 -1.07 12.79 0.38
CA GLY A 26 0.23 12.71 1.07
C GLY A 26 0.78 11.28 1.11
N ILE A 27 -0.03 10.33 1.57
CA ILE A 27 0.35 8.91 1.64
C ILE A 27 0.58 8.35 0.24
N PHE A 28 -0.25 8.72 -0.74
CA PHE A 28 -0.07 8.30 -2.12
C PHE A 28 1.29 8.73 -2.70
N LYS A 29 1.68 10.00 -2.51
CA LYS A 29 2.97 10.52 -2.98
C LYS A 29 4.15 9.83 -2.30
N GLU A 30 4.07 9.67 -0.98
CA GLU A 30 5.10 8.99 -0.18
C GLU A 30 5.27 7.53 -0.61
N LEU A 31 4.17 6.76 -0.72
CA LEU A 31 4.20 5.38 -1.20
C LEU A 31 4.73 5.28 -2.63
N LYS A 32 4.33 6.19 -3.51
CA LYS A 32 4.80 6.19 -4.90
C LYS A 32 6.30 6.42 -4.96
N ASN A 33 6.84 7.37 -4.20
CA ASN A 33 8.28 7.61 -4.10
C ASN A 33 9.01 6.43 -3.47
N PHE A 34 8.44 5.87 -2.40
CA PHE A 34 8.98 4.70 -1.74
C PHE A 34 9.10 3.55 -2.73
N LEU A 35 8.03 3.18 -3.44
CA LEU A 35 8.01 2.09 -4.41
C LEU A 35 8.96 2.27 -5.62
N GLN A 36 9.50 3.46 -5.87
CA GLN A 36 10.54 3.67 -6.89
C GLN A 36 11.92 3.11 -6.48
N GLY A 37 12.13 2.79 -5.19
CA GLY A 37 13.33 2.15 -4.69
C GLY A 37 13.30 0.61 -4.77
N THR A 38 14.41 -0.01 -4.36
CA THR A 38 14.50 -1.47 -4.27
C THR A 38 13.97 -1.95 -2.93
N HIS A 39 12.83 -2.67 -2.95
CA HIS A 39 12.19 -3.21 -1.75
C HIS A 39 12.20 -4.72 -1.71
N SER A 40 12.19 -5.26 -0.49
CA SER A 40 12.02 -6.69 -0.28
C SER A 40 10.59 -7.14 -0.58
N GLN A 41 10.43 -8.36 -1.10
CA GLN A 41 9.12 -8.95 -1.41
C GLN A 41 8.15 -8.92 -0.22
N LYS A 42 8.65 -9.15 1.00
CA LYS A 42 7.85 -9.03 2.22
C LYS A 42 7.17 -7.66 2.33
N LEU A 43 7.92 -6.61 2.05
CA LEU A 43 7.49 -5.23 2.22
C LEU A 43 6.48 -4.84 1.12
N LEU A 44 6.74 -5.26 -0.12
CA LEU A 44 5.77 -5.14 -1.23
C LEU A 44 4.46 -5.86 -0.93
N ASN A 45 4.55 -7.09 -0.42
CA ASN A 45 3.37 -7.87 -0.02
C ASN A 45 2.60 -7.18 1.11
N ASP A 46 3.29 -6.69 2.14
CA ASP A 46 2.66 -5.97 3.26
C ASP A 46 1.91 -4.72 2.75
N VAL A 47 2.56 -3.88 1.93
CA VAL A 47 1.92 -2.69 1.32
C VAL A 47 0.72 -3.08 0.45
N PHE A 48 0.87 -4.11 -0.39
CA PHE A 48 -0.24 -4.60 -1.23
C PHE A 48 -1.43 -5.05 -0.39
N HIS A 49 -1.19 -5.78 0.70
CA HIS A 49 -2.23 -6.23 1.62
C HIS A 49 -2.94 -5.07 2.31
N LEU A 50 -2.22 -4.01 2.67
CA LEU A 50 -2.79 -2.78 3.24
C LEU A 50 -3.67 -2.03 2.22
N LEU A 51 -3.28 -2.02 0.94
CA LEU A 51 -4.07 -1.43 -0.15
C LEU A 51 -5.20 -2.33 -0.66
N LYS A 52 -5.17 -3.63 -0.33
CA LYS A 52 -6.18 -4.60 -0.78
C LYS A 52 -7.52 -4.32 -0.13
N LYS A 53 -8.56 -4.12 -0.94
CA LYS A 53 -9.91 -3.75 -0.49
C LYS A 53 -9.95 -2.43 0.31
N TYR A 54 -9.01 -1.51 0.09
CA TYR A 54 -8.97 -0.22 0.79
C TYR A 54 -10.24 0.62 0.53
N ASP A 55 -10.77 0.51 -0.68
CA ASP A 55 -12.06 1.05 -1.12
C ASP A 55 -13.27 0.47 -0.35
N LEU A 56 -13.19 -0.77 0.13
CA LEU A 56 -14.30 -1.47 0.77
C LEU A 56 -14.26 -1.49 2.30
N VAL A 57 -13.15 -1.07 2.93
CA VAL A 57 -13.04 -1.03 4.38
C VAL A 57 -13.66 0.24 4.97
N SER A 58 -14.02 0.16 6.25
CA SER A 58 -14.51 1.27 7.06
C SER A 58 -13.46 2.38 7.20
N GLU A 59 -13.89 3.58 7.55
CA GLU A 59 -12.99 4.72 7.77
C GLU A 59 -11.96 4.43 8.87
N GLU A 60 -12.36 3.81 9.98
CA GLU A 60 -11.46 3.40 11.06
C GLU A 60 -10.38 2.41 10.59
N GLU A 61 -10.73 1.44 9.73
CA GLU A 61 -9.76 0.53 9.13
C GLU A 61 -8.85 1.24 8.12
N ARG A 62 -9.37 2.23 7.38
CA ARG A 62 -8.55 3.08 6.50
C ARG A 62 -7.53 3.87 7.32
N GLU A 63 -7.93 4.45 8.44
CA GLU A 63 -7.01 5.16 9.34
C GLU A 63 -5.94 4.24 9.92
N THR A 64 -6.34 3.03 10.36
CA THR A 64 -5.39 2.01 10.84
C THR A 64 -4.38 1.63 9.75
N ARG A 65 -4.86 1.42 8.51
CA ARG A 65 -4.00 1.14 7.36
C ARG A 65 -3.11 2.32 7.02
N ASN A 66 -3.61 3.55 7.12
CA ASN A 66 -2.81 4.76 6.91
C ASN A 66 -1.67 4.84 7.92
N ALA A 67 -1.94 4.58 9.20
CA ALA A 67 -0.91 4.52 10.23
C ALA A 67 0.13 3.42 9.93
N GLN A 68 -0.30 2.25 9.47
CA GLN A 68 0.61 1.16 9.07
C GLN A 68 1.44 1.51 7.83
N LEU A 69 0.84 2.15 6.82
CA LEU A 69 1.55 2.62 5.64
C LEU A 69 2.61 3.66 6.01
N LEU A 70 2.25 4.62 6.86
CA LEU A 70 3.18 5.62 7.39
C LEU A 70 4.31 4.99 8.21
N TYR A 71 4.02 3.96 9.01
CA TYR A 71 5.03 3.22 9.76
C TYR A 71 6.03 2.49 8.83
N ILE A 72 5.59 2.02 7.67
CA ILE A 72 6.47 1.38 6.68
C ILE A 72 7.35 2.41 5.96
N LEU A 73 6.85 3.63 5.80
CA LEU A 73 7.55 4.73 5.12
C LEU A 73 8.62 5.41 5.98
N ASN A 74 8.64 5.14 7.29
CA ASN A 74 9.47 5.81 8.30
C ASN A 74 10.59 4.89 8.79
#